data_AF-A0A0N1HAB6-F1
#
_entry.id   AF-A0A0N1HAB6-F1
#
_cell.length_a   1.000
_cell.length_b   1.000
_cell.length_c   1.000
_cell.angle_alpha   90.00
_cell.angle_beta   90.00
_cell.angle_gamma   90.00
#
_symmetry.space_group_name_H-M   'P 1'
#
loop_
_entity.id
_entity.type
_entity.pdbx_description
1 polymer ?
#
loop_
_entity_poly.entity_id
_entity_poly.type
_entity_poly.pdbx_seq_one_letter_code
_entity_poly.pdbx_strand_id
1 'polypeptide(L)'
;MYPRVDVSTNFAQHVKVHLFATEWMMDELQALSLHLLHRDLCNVKITDGSVKNTCAMIREVYKRTAPADTESEGVGAELRELVRDFAIKCRKCLLKVEAFKDLLEEGGAFALEFIEDIVGMDDLPLS
;
A
#
# COMPACT_ATOMS: atom_id res chain seq x y z
N MET A 1 -9.39 4.73 -31.89
CA MET A 1 -8.47 4.01 -30.99
C MET A 1 -7.77 5.05 -30.15
N TYR A 2 -8.25 5.34 -28.94
CA TYR A 2 -7.57 6.29 -28.07
C TYR A 2 -6.22 5.68 -27.66
N PRO A 3 -5.12 6.45 -27.68
CA PRO A 3 -3.84 5.95 -27.20
C PRO A 3 -4.05 5.48 -25.75
N ARG A 4 -3.61 4.25 -25.44
CA ARG A 4 -3.39 3.86 -24.04
C ARG A 4 -2.33 4.80 -23.53
N VAL A 5 -2.76 5.89 -22.90
CA VAL A 5 -1.90 6.73 -22.09
C VAL A 5 -1.22 5.75 -21.15
N ASP A 6 0.11 5.74 -21.16
CA ASP A 6 0.88 5.17 -20.07
C ASP A 6 0.54 6.05 -18.87
N VAL A 7 -0.62 5.77 -18.25
CA VAL A 7 -1.06 6.44 -17.03
C VAL A 7 -0.09 5.92 -16.01
N SER A 8 1.05 6.61 -15.89
CA SER A 8 1.93 6.60 -14.73
C SER A 8 1.02 6.36 -13.54
N THR A 9 1.03 5.13 -13.04
CA THR A 9 0.02 4.65 -12.11
C THR A 9 0.35 5.33 -10.80
N ASN A 10 -0.21 6.52 -10.63
CA ASN A 10 0.14 7.40 -9.53
C ASN A 10 -0.71 6.99 -8.35
N PHE A 11 -0.35 5.88 -7.73
CA PHE A 11 -1.02 5.35 -6.54
C PHE A 11 -1.21 6.43 -5.46
N ALA A 12 -0.27 7.39 -5.38
CA ALA A 12 -0.36 8.50 -4.45
C ALA A 12 -1.58 9.41 -4.70
N GLN A 13 -2.11 9.51 -5.92
CA GLN A 13 -3.36 10.23 -6.17
C GLN A 13 -4.56 9.53 -5.53
N HIS A 14 -4.67 8.20 -5.69
CA HIS A 14 -5.74 7.45 -5.02
C HIS A 14 -5.63 7.53 -3.50
N VAL A 15 -4.42 7.42 -2.95
CA VAL A 15 -4.17 7.61 -1.51
C VAL A 15 -4.62 8.99 -1.04
N LYS A 16 -4.25 10.07 -1.76
CA LYS A 16 -4.65 11.43 -1.39
C LYS A 16 -6.16 11.62 -1.43
N VAL A 17 -6.84 11.08 -2.44
CA VAL A 17 -8.31 11.14 -2.55
C VAL A 17 -8.95 10.34 -1.43
N HIS A 18 -8.43 9.15 -1.11
CA HIS A 18 -8.93 8.35 0.00
C HIS A 18 -8.81 9.09 1.33
N LEU A 19 -7.62 9.62 1.64
CA LEU A 19 -7.39 10.37 2.87
C LEU A 19 -8.27 11.61 2.97
N PHE A 20 -8.45 12.33 1.86
CA PHE A 20 -9.39 13.46 1.79
C PHE A 20 -10.82 12.98 2.08
N ALA A 21 -11.27 11.90 1.45
CA ALA A 21 -12.60 11.36 1.68
C ALA A 21 -12.79 10.90 3.14
N THR A 22 -11.77 10.29 3.75
CA THR A 22 -11.79 9.92 5.18
C THR A 22 -11.90 11.14 6.08
N GLU A 23 -11.13 12.20 5.83
CA GLU A 23 -11.14 13.44 6.62
C GLU A 23 -12.51 14.14 6.60
N TRP A 24 -13.22 14.05 5.47
CA TRP A 24 -14.51 14.71 5.24
C TRP A 24 -15.72 13.76 5.37
N MET A 25 -15.52 12.53 5.86
CA MET A 25 -16.58 11.50 6.04
C MET A 25 -17.40 11.28 4.75
N MET A 26 -16.70 11.18 3.62
CA MET A 26 -17.27 10.95 2.30
C MET A 26 -17.18 9.47 1.93
N ASP A 27 -17.99 8.63 2.58
CA ASP A 27 -17.91 7.16 2.51
C ASP A 27 -17.88 6.61 1.07
N GLU A 28 -18.72 7.12 0.17
CA GLU A 28 -18.77 6.68 -1.23
C GLU A 28 -17.45 6.96 -1.98
N LEU A 29 -16.85 8.13 -1.72
CA LEU A 29 -15.58 8.52 -2.34
C LEU A 29 -14.41 7.76 -1.71
N GLN A 30 -14.47 7.48 -0.41
CA GLN A 30 -13.50 6.65 0.29
C GLN A 30 -13.49 5.23 -0.31
N ALA A 31 -14.65 4.60 -0.43
CA ALA A 31 -14.80 3.27 -1.02
C ALA A 31 -14.37 3.25 -2.49
N LEU A 32 -14.77 4.24 -3.29
CA LEU A 32 -14.40 4.31 -4.70
C LEU A 32 -12.88 4.47 -4.89
N SER A 33 -12.25 5.36 -4.12
CA SER A 33 -10.81 5.59 -4.21
C SER A 33 -10.00 4.37 -3.78
N LEU A 34 -10.46 3.65 -2.75
CA LEU A 34 -9.85 2.38 -2.32
C LEU A 34 -10.00 1.30 -3.38
N HIS A 35 -11.19 1.17 -3.97
CA HIS A 35 -11.46 0.21 -5.05
C HIS A 35 -10.58 0.46 -6.29
N LEU A 36 -10.45 1.72 -6.70
CA LEU A 36 -9.60 2.10 -7.84
C LEU A 36 -8.12 1.81 -7.54
N LEU A 37 -7.66 2.11 -6.32
CA LEU A 37 -6.30 1.76 -5.90
C LEU A 37 -6.07 0.25 -5.96
N HIS A 38 -6.97 -0.55 -5.39
CA HIS A 38 -6.88 -2.01 -5.42
C HIS A 38 -6.83 -2.53 -6.87
N ARG A 39 -7.73 -2.05 -7.74
CA ARG A 39 -7.74 -2.42 -9.17
C ARG A 39 -6.40 -2.11 -9.83
N ASP A 40 -5.82 -0.95 -9.57
CA ASP A 40 -4.57 -0.52 -10.19
C ASP A 40 -3.37 -1.31 -9.66
N LEU A 41 -3.35 -1.61 -8.35
CA LEU A 41 -2.37 -2.51 -7.73
C LEU A 41 -2.45 -3.94 -8.29
N CYS A 42 -3.65 -4.45 -8.58
CA CYS A 42 -3.80 -5.76 -9.22
C CYS A 42 -3.26 -5.82 -10.65
N ASN A 43 -3.22 -4.68 -11.36
CA ASN A 43 -2.81 -4.61 -12.76
C ASN A 43 -1.36 -4.13 -12.95
N VAL A 44 -0.67 -3.73 -11.88
CA VAL A 44 0.69 -3.19 -11.98
C VAL A 44 1.69 -4.29 -12.30
N LYS A 45 2.62 -3.98 -13.21
CA LYS A 45 3.81 -4.81 -13.42
C LYS A 45 4.91 -4.32 -12.50
N ILE A 46 5.50 -5.21 -11.71
CA ILE A 46 6.62 -4.87 -10.83
C ILE A 46 7.86 -4.58 -11.67
N THR A 47 8.25 -3.30 -11.71
CA THR A 47 9.42 -2.74 -12.38
C THR A 47 10.09 -1.76 -11.43
N ASP A 48 11.36 -1.40 -11.64
CA ASP A 48 12.04 -0.45 -10.76
C ASP A 48 11.29 0.89 -10.64
N GLY A 49 10.67 1.35 -11.72
CA GLY A 49 9.85 2.56 -11.72
C GLY A 49 8.56 2.40 -10.90
N SER A 50 7.82 1.31 -11.09
CA SER A 50 6.59 1.07 -10.33
C SER A 50 6.88 0.84 -8.84
N VAL A 51 8.01 0.20 -8.51
CA VAL A 51 8.43 -0.01 -7.12
C VAL A 51 8.72 1.31 -6.43
N LYS A 52 9.37 2.26 -7.09
CA LYS A 52 9.54 3.62 -6.52
C LYS A 52 8.19 4.28 -6.21
N ASN A 53 7.21 4.14 -7.11
CA ASN A 53 5.85 4.64 -6.86
C ASN A 53 5.17 3.90 -5.70
N THR A 54 5.34 2.57 -5.59
CA THR A 54 4.86 1.77 -4.47
C THR A 54 5.50 2.23 -3.15
N CYS A 55 6.82 2.46 -3.11
CA CYS A 55 7.49 2.95 -1.90
C CYS A 55 6.98 4.35 -1.51
N ALA A 56 6.79 5.24 -2.48
CA ALA A 56 6.21 6.56 -2.23
C ALA A 56 4.78 6.46 -1.68
N MET A 57 3.96 5.54 -2.21
CA MET A 57 2.62 5.24 -1.71
C MET A 57 2.67 4.75 -0.26
N ILE A 58 3.51 3.75 0.04
CA ILE A 58 3.67 3.19 1.39
C ILE A 58 4.03 4.30 2.39
N ARG A 59 5.05 5.12 2.06
CA ARG A 59 5.46 6.24 2.93
C ARG A 59 4.30 7.20 3.19
N GLU A 60 3.56 7.58 2.15
CA GLU A 60 2.45 8.53 2.29
C GLU A 60 1.31 7.96 3.14
N VAL A 61 0.96 6.69 2.94
CA VAL A 61 -0.05 5.99 3.74
C VAL A 61 0.38 5.95 5.20
N TYR A 62 1.54 5.38 5.50
CA TYR A 62 1.98 5.20 6.89
C TYR A 62 2.30 6.50 7.61
N LYS A 63 2.58 7.59 6.88
CA LYS A 63 2.75 8.94 7.44
C LYS A 63 1.43 9.60 7.84
N ARG A 64 0.33 9.31 7.12
CA ARG A 64 -0.96 10.04 7.27
C ARG A 64 -2.08 9.23 7.89
N THR A 65 -1.87 7.94 8.06
CA THR A 65 -2.81 7.03 8.72
C THR A 65 -2.28 6.64 10.08
N ALA A 66 -3.16 6.25 10.99
CA ALA A 66 -2.79 5.62 12.26
C ALA A 66 -3.19 4.15 12.21
N PRO A 67 -2.44 3.25 12.86
CA PRO A 67 -2.90 1.87 13.03
C PRO A 67 -4.24 1.87 13.80
N ALA A 68 -5.08 0.88 13.50
CA ALA A 68 -6.20 0.56 14.38
C ALA A 68 -5.65 0.13 15.74
N ASP A 69 -6.26 0.59 16.82
CA ASP A 69 -5.92 0.18 18.18
C ASP A 69 -7.17 -0.30 18.91
N THR A 70 -7.04 -0.63 20.20
CA THR A 70 -8.15 -1.13 21.01
C THR A 70 -9.28 -0.12 21.19
N GLU A 71 -9.05 1.16 20.91
CA GLU A 71 -9.99 2.26 21.18
C GLU A 71 -10.51 2.93 19.91
N SER A 72 -9.91 2.66 18.74
CA SER A 72 -10.25 3.26 17.46
C SER A 72 -10.00 2.31 16.29
N GLU A 73 -10.89 2.33 15.31
CA GLU A 73 -10.70 1.62 14.02
C GLU A 73 -9.46 2.12 13.25
N GLY A 74 -8.82 3.21 13.68
CA GLY A 74 -7.63 3.77 13.03
C GLY A 74 -7.99 4.51 11.75
N VAL A 75 -7.52 5.75 11.61
CA VAL A 75 -7.78 6.53 10.40
C VAL A 75 -7.03 5.90 9.23
N GLY A 76 -7.78 5.39 8.25
CA GLY A 76 -7.24 4.78 7.04
C GLY A 76 -6.71 3.36 7.23
N ALA A 77 -7.25 2.59 8.18
CA ALA A 77 -6.86 1.20 8.41
C ALA A 77 -7.03 0.33 7.15
N GLU A 78 -8.14 0.45 6.43
CA GLU A 78 -8.37 -0.27 5.16
C GLU A 78 -7.30 0.05 4.10
N LEU A 79 -6.80 1.29 4.10
CA LEU A 79 -5.75 1.72 3.18
C LEU A 79 -4.39 1.14 3.56
N ARG A 80 -4.07 1.10 4.87
CA ARG A 80 -2.88 0.41 5.38
C ARG A 80 -2.91 -1.07 5.03
N GLU A 81 -4.03 -1.73 5.31
CA GLU A 81 -4.24 -3.14 5.02
C GLU A 81 -4.02 -3.43 3.53
N LEU A 82 -4.68 -2.69 2.63
CA LEU A 82 -4.52 -2.88 1.19
C LEU A 82 -3.06 -2.77 0.72
N VAL A 83 -2.35 -1.76 1.22
CA VAL A 83 -0.95 -1.52 0.83
C VAL A 83 -0.01 -2.58 1.42
N ARG A 84 -0.25 -3.01 2.66
CA ARG A 84 0.50 -4.08 3.32
C ARG A 84 0.30 -5.41 2.61
N ASP A 85 -0.95 -5.78 2.34
CA ASP A 85 -1.32 -6.98 1.60
C ASP A 85 -0.65 -7.04 0.22
N PHE A 86 -0.66 -5.93 -0.49
CA PHE A 86 0.03 -5.82 -1.77
C PHE A 86 1.53 -6.06 -1.60
N ALA A 87 2.18 -5.42 -0.63
CA ALA A 87 3.60 -5.58 -0.37
C ALA A 87 3.96 -7.04 -0.03
N ILE A 88 3.17 -7.69 0.81
CA ILE A 88 3.36 -9.09 1.22
C ILE A 88 3.17 -10.06 0.05
N LYS A 89 2.12 -9.87 -0.75
CA LYS A 89 1.88 -10.67 -1.97
C LYS A 89 3.01 -10.51 -2.99
N CYS A 90 3.58 -9.32 -3.11
CA CYS A 90 4.65 -9.02 -4.05
C CYS A 90 6.07 -9.12 -3.46
N ARG A 91 6.24 -9.57 -2.20
CA ARG A 91 7.50 -9.48 -1.44
C ARG A 91 8.73 -10.00 -2.18
N LYS A 92 8.61 -11.14 -2.88
CA LYS A 92 9.73 -11.76 -3.61
C LYS A 92 10.25 -10.89 -4.76
N CYS A 93 9.39 -10.06 -5.34
CA CYS A 93 9.75 -9.12 -6.39
C CYS A 93 10.23 -7.80 -5.79
N LEU A 94 9.56 -7.30 -4.76
CA LEU A 94 9.90 -6.04 -4.10
C LEU A 94 11.28 -6.10 -3.43
N LEU A 95 11.59 -7.17 -2.70
CA LEU A 95 12.89 -7.35 -2.01
C LEU A 95 14.10 -7.44 -2.95
N LYS A 96 13.89 -7.56 -4.27
CA LYS A 96 14.98 -7.54 -5.26
C LYS A 96 15.36 -6.13 -5.71
N VAL A 97 14.53 -5.13 -5.40
CA VAL A 97 14.69 -3.75 -5.87
C VAL A 97 15.17 -2.87 -4.73
N GLU A 98 16.25 -2.12 -4.97
CA GLU A 98 16.94 -1.41 -3.90
C GLU A 98 16.10 -0.31 -3.26
N ALA A 99 15.27 0.39 -4.04
CA ALA A 99 14.36 1.39 -3.51
C ALA A 99 13.36 0.85 -2.46
N PHE A 100 13.07 -0.46 -2.49
CA PHE A 100 12.23 -1.09 -1.47
C PHE A 100 13.04 -1.53 -0.25
N LYS A 101 14.31 -1.92 -0.41
CA LYS A 101 15.20 -2.18 0.72
C LYS A 101 15.49 -0.90 1.50
N ASP A 102 15.76 0.20 0.79
CA ASP A 102 15.93 1.53 1.40
C ASP A 102 14.73 1.89 2.27
N LEU A 103 13.51 1.59 1.80
CA LEU A 103 12.27 1.80 2.57
C LEU A 103 12.22 0.94 3.85
N LEU A 104 12.71 -0.29 3.83
CA LEU A 104 12.78 -1.14 5.02
C LEU A 104 13.87 -0.68 5.98
N GLU A 105 15.00 -0.19 5.46
CA GLU A 105 16.11 0.35 6.26
C GLU A 105 15.75 1.68 6.94
N GLU A 106 14.85 2.48 6.35
CA GLU A 106 14.23 3.63 7.02
C GLU A 106 13.49 3.23 8.31
N GLY A 107 13.05 1.96 8.41
CA GLY A 107 12.34 1.41 9.55
C GLY A 107 10.91 1.94 9.68
N GLY A 108 10.43 2.03 10.92
CA GLY A 108 9.08 2.50 11.24
C GLY A 108 8.01 1.41 11.18
N ALA A 109 6.75 1.85 11.34
CA ALA A 109 5.61 0.93 11.50
C ALA A 109 5.43 -0.01 10.31
N PHE A 110 5.61 0.47 9.08
CA PHE A 110 5.52 -0.38 7.89
C PHE A 110 6.55 -1.52 7.91
N ALA A 111 7.83 -1.20 8.19
CA ALA A 111 8.89 -2.20 8.18
C ALA A 111 8.66 -3.28 9.26
N LEU A 112 8.20 -2.87 10.45
CA LEU A 112 7.85 -3.80 11.53
C LEU A 112 6.69 -4.71 11.13
N GLU A 113 5.55 -4.12 10.72
CA GLU A 113 4.37 -4.88 10.29
C GLU A 113 4.70 -5.84 9.14
N PHE A 114 5.51 -5.40 8.17
CA PHE A 114 5.92 -6.21 7.03
C PHE A 114 6.80 -7.41 7.44
N ILE A 115 7.70 -7.23 8.41
CA ILE A 115 8.53 -8.33 8.92
C ILE A 115 7.69 -9.31 9.73
N GLU A 116 6.80 -8.81 10.61
CA GLU A 116 5.88 -9.63 11.39
C GLU A 116 5.00 -10.50 10.49
N ASP A 117 4.43 -9.93 9.43
CA ASP A 117 3.63 -10.66 8.44
C ASP A 117 4.44 -11.73 7.72
N ILE A 118 5.70 -11.46 7.37
CA ILE A 118 6.56 -12.46 6.71
C ILE A 118 6.89 -13.62 7.66
N VAL A 119 7.25 -13.32 8.91
CA VAL A 119 7.60 -14.35 9.90
C VAL A 119 6.37 -15.18 10.26
N GLY A 120 5.23 -14.54 10.48
CA GLY A 120 3.96 -15.22 10.77
C GLY A 120 3.47 -16.12 9.62
N MET A 121 3.92 -15.88 8.38
CA MET A 121 3.65 -16.76 7.24
C MET A 121 4.48 -18.05 7.25
N ASP A 122 5.68 -18.03 7.81
CA ASP A 122 6.58 -19.20 7.84
C ASP A 122 6.20 -20.22 8.93
N ASP A 123 5.36 -19.82 9.89
CA ASP A 123 4.79 -20.68 10.94
C ASP A 123 3.51 -21.43 10.52
N LEU A 124 3.00 -21.21 9.30
CA LEU A 124 1.85 -21.96 8.78
C LEU A 124 2.31 -23.34 8.25
N PRO A 125 1.76 -24.46 8.79
CA PRO A 125 2.11 -25.78 8.30
C PRO A 125 1.72 -25.90 6.83
N LEU A 126 2.66 -26.38 6.01
CA LEU A 126 2.41 -26.73 4.61
C LEU A 126 1.29 -27.78 4.57
N SER A 127 0.07 -27.34 4.27
CA SER A 127 -1.09 -28.18 3.97
C SER A 127 -1.05 -28.65 2.52
#